data_AF-A0A2N9VYE8-F1
#
_entry.id   AF-A0A2N9VYE8-F1
#
_cell.length_a   1.000
_cell.length_b   1.000
_cell.length_c   1.000
_cell.angle_alpha   90.00
_cell.angle_beta   90.00
_cell.angle_gamma   90.00
#
_symmetry.space_group_name_H-M   'P 1'
#
loop_
_entity.id
_entity.type
_entity.pdbx_description
1 polymer ?
#
loop_
_entity_poly.entity_id
_entity_poly.type
_entity_poly.pdbx_seq_one_letter_code
_entity_poly.pdbx_strand_id
1 'polypeptide(L)'
;MLSLIGGSHRRTLGGRALADGIQNETYAISNSVGAENWKVRLLEGLSIRAASLIVTIYGDIVVPRGGVLWMGTLIEVCVRFGISETHVRTAVSRLVGSGRLIGEREGRRSYYRLAEAAKEEFDTAARLLFQPVPDPEGWIMYQASHLEEETIRQQHLGRIGENLYIRPNHAHLPLTMAITFHCDLIQGQTEMVTLAPTLWPLAVYAEEYRDLIVRFGPVLDHLLTHPYAPEVDCVFVRLLLVHRYRHVLLADPLLPTDVLPEDWPGRQARDLFAQLYVILSRRAERQIADTFEGRYTRLPETTSQARDRLDFLRCSSSPTAHQAGVVEKAQTVSETLNITP
;
A
#
# COMPACT_ATOMS: atom_id res chain seq x y z
N MET A 1 -8.80 6.81 3.96
CA MET A 1 -7.38 6.94 3.57
C MET A 1 -7.18 7.70 2.25
N LEU A 2 -8.21 7.80 1.41
CA LEU A 2 -8.17 8.44 0.08
C LEU A 2 -8.14 9.97 0.09
N SER A 3 -8.48 10.64 1.19
CA SER A 3 -8.53 12.11 1.31
C SER A 3 -7.16 12.83 1.20
N LEU A 4 -6.05 12.10 1.00
CA LEU A 4 -4.70 12.66 0.87
C LEU A 4 -4.06 12.46 -0.52
N ILE A 5 -4.81 11.93 -1.49
CA ILE A 5 -4.35 11.61 -2.84
C ILE A 5 -4.92 12.64 -3.83
N GLY A 6 -4.21 13.75 -4.10
CA GLY A 6 -4.60 14.63 -5.21
C GLY A 6 -3.69 15.84 -5.44
N GLY A 7 -3.22 16.00 -6.68
CA GLY A 7 -2.61 17.23 -7.23
C GLY A 7 -1.22 17.01 -7.84
N SER A 8 -1.15 16.80 -9.16
CA SER A 8 0.10 16.75 -9.96
C SER A 8 0.01 17.71 -11.15
N HIS A 9 1.01 18.59 -11.28
CA HIS A 9 1.21 19.49 -12.42
C HIS A 9 2.39 18.99 -13.26
N ARG A 10 2.16 18.75 -14.56
CA ARG A 10 3.20 18.43 -15.56
C ARG A 10 4.02 19.67 -15.93
N ARG A 11 5.35 19.52 -16.03
CA ARG A 11 6.19 20.36 -16.89
C ARG A 11 7.14 19.48 -17.70
N THR A 12 7.20 19.78 -18.99
CA THR A 12 8.00 19.17 -20.06
C THR A 12 9.25 20.00 -20.33
N LEU A 13 10.43 19.37 -20.37
CA LEU A 13 11.65 19.78 -21.09
C LEU A 13 12.45 18.46 -21.29
N GLY A 14 12.96 18.05 -22.46
CA GLY A 14 13.56 18.79 -23.57
C GLY A 14 15.06 18.44 -23.59
N GLY A 15 15.46 17.38 -24.31
CA GLY A 15 16.82 16.82 -24.25
C GLY A 15 17.82 17.37 -25.28
N ARG A 16 19.11 17.08 -25.08
CA ARG A 16 20.04 16.52 -26.08
C ARG A 16 21.44 16.26 -25.49
N ALA A 17 22.04 15.17 -25.95
CA ALA A 17 23.36 14.65 -25.61
C ALA A 17 24.53 15.44 -26.21
N LEU A 18 25.75 15.18 -25.71
CA LEU A 18 26.97 14.96 -26.51
C LEU A 18 28.07 14.29 -25.66
N ALA A 19 28.93 13.55 -26.34
CA ALA A 19 29.66 12.40 -25.88
C ALA A 19 31.16 12.64 -25.58
N ASP A 20 31.74 11.61 -24.98
CA ASP A 20 33.11 11.10 -25.11
C ASP A 20 34.28 11.71 -24.32
N GLY A 21 34.95 10.80 -23.59
CA GLY A 21 36.32 10.92 -23.13
C GLY A 21 36.45 10.85 -21.62
N ILE A 22 36.72 9.66 -21.07
CA ILE A 22 37.56 9.31 -19.89
C ILE A 22 37.18 7.87 -19.52
N GLN A 23 37.87 6.90 -20.13
CA GLN A 23 37.53 5.47 -20.00
C GLN A 23 38.44 4.68 -19.05
N ASN A 24 39.37 5.31 -18.30
CA ASN A 24 40.36 4.52 -17.53
C ASN A 24 40.63 4.96 -16.08
N GLU A 25 39.84 5.86 -15.49
CA GLU A 25 39.90 6.17 -14.04
C GLU A 25 38.58 5.86 -13.29
N THR A 26 37.54 5.44 -14.01
CA THR A 26 36.19 5.21 -13.48
C THR A 26 36.06 3.90 -12.68
N TYR A 27 37.01 2.98 -12.77
CA TYR A 27 36.92 1.65 -12.14
C TYR A 27 37.31 1.61 -10.65
N ALA A 28 37.95 2.65 -10.11
CA ALA A 28 38.33 2.72 -8.70
C ALA A 28 37.42 3.64 -7.86
N ILE A 29 36.53 4.41 -8.50
CA ILE A 29 35.55 5.30 -7.84
C ILE A 29 34.16 4.64 -7.75
N SER A 30 33.94 3.48 -8.40
CA SER A 30 32.62 2.83 -8.44
C SER A 30 32.23 2.03 -7.19
N ASN A 31 33.12 1.85 -6.20
CA ASN A 31 32.84 0.98 -5.05
C ASN A 31 32.45 1.70 -3.75
N SER A 32 32.25 3.02 -3.79
CA SER A 32 31.62 3.78 -2.69
C SER A 32 30.23 4.35 -3.04
N VAL A 33 29.69 4.00 -4.22
CA VAL A 33 28.48 4.64 -4.81
C VAL A 33 27.22 3.75 -4.68
N GLY A 34 27.31 2.55 -4.10
CA GLY A 34 26.20 1.60 -4.04
C GLY A 34 25.00 2.07 -3.22
N ALA A 35 25.25 2.64 -2.04
CA ALA A 35 24.22 2.91 -1.02
C ALA A 35 23.43 4.22 -1.21
N GLU A 36 24.11 5.29 -1.63
CA GLU A 36 23.46 6.60 -1.80
C GLU A 36 22.66 6.67 -3.11
N ASN A 37 23.08 5.91 -4.12
CA ASN A 37 22.46 5.95 -5.44
C ASN A 37 21.09 5.25 -5.48
N TRP A 38 20.87 4.19 -4.68
CA TRP A 38 19.56 3.53 -4.64
C TRP A 38 18.49 4.40 -3.95
N LYS A 39 18.84 5.15 -2.91
CA LYS A 39 17.89 6.06 -2.24
C LYS A 39 17.42 7.16 -3.19
N VAL A 40 18.36 7.77 -3.91
CA VAL A 40 18.06 8.79 -4.91
C VAL A 40 17.14 8.22 -5.99
N ARG A 41 17.48 7.06 -6.57
CA ARG A 41 16.65 6.40 -7.60
C ARG A 41 15.27 6.02 -7.08
N LEU A 42 15.17 5.51 -5.85
CA LEU A 42 13.88 5.14 -5.26
C LEU A 42 12.98 6.35 -5.03
N LEU A 43 13.54 7.51 -4.67
CA LEU A 43 12.80 8.76 -4.48
C LEU A 43 12.61 9.56 -5.77
N GLU A 44 13.31 9.22 -6.85
CA GLU A 44 13.26 9.95 -8.11
C GLU A 44 11.83 10.01 -8.67
N GLY A 45 11.38 11.23 -8.96
CA GLY A 45 10.02 11.50 -9.45
C GLY A 45 8.92 11.41 -8.39
N LEU A 46 9.23 11.10 -7.13
CA LEU A 46 8.24 10.97 -6.07
C LEU A 46 8.06 12.25 -5.26
N SER A 47 6.79 12.59 -4.96
CA SER A 47 6.43 13.63 -4.00
C SER A 47 5.75 13.00 -2.79
N ILE A 48 6.51 12.80 -1.71
CA ILE A 48 6.00 12.18 -0.47
C ILE A 48 5.44 13.25 0.46
N ARG A 49 4.13 13.18 0.72
CA ARG A 49 3.47 14.10 1.66
C ARG A 49 3.69 13.66 3.11
N ALA A 50 4.16 14.58 3.95
CA ALA A 50 4.46 14.34 5.37
C ALA A 50 3.31 13.66 6.13
N ALA A 51 2.08 14.17 6.02
CA ALA A 51 0.93 13.58 6.72
C ALA A 51 0.66 12.13 6.28
N SER A 52 0.76 11.84 4.98
CA SER A 52 0.57 10.49 4.46
C SER A 52 1.68 9.55 4.92
N LEU A 53 2.94 9.99 4.92
CA LEU A 53 4.07 9.21 5.41
C LEU A 53 3.97 8.92 6.91
N ILE A 54 3.57 9.91 7.71
CA ILE A 54 3.33 9.72 9.16
C ILE A 54 2.28 8.63 9.39
N VAL A 55 1.17 8.65 8.64
CA VAL A 55 0.15 7.58 8.70
C VAL A 55 0.76 6.23 8.33
N THR A 56 1.63 6.14 7.31
CA THR A 56 2.36 4.90 6.99
C THR A 56 3.24 4.43 8.16
N ILE A 57 4.02 5.32 8.77
CA ILE A 57 4.89 5.01 9.92
C ILE A 57 4.06 4.45 11.08
N TYR A 58 2.91 5.07 11.37
CA TYR A 58 2.02 4.58 12.42
C TYR A 58 1.46 3.19 12.12
N GLY A 59 0.92 2.97 10.92
CA GLY A 59 0.31 1.69 10.56
C GLY A 59 1.31 0.54 10.45
N ASP A 60 2.49 0.79 9.88
CA ASP A 60 3.52 -0.23 9.68
C ASP A 60 4.31 -0.52 10.97
N ILE A 61 4.78 0.53 11.65
CA ILE A 61 5.77 0.40 12.73
C ILE A 61 5.15 0.59 14.11
N VAL A 62 4.39 1.66 14.33
CA VAL A 62 4.04 2.09 15.70
C VAL A 62 2.90 1.27 16.29
N VAL A 63 1.81 1.08 15.55
CA VAL A 63 0.61 0.37 16.03
C VAL A 63 0.92 -1.06 16.47
N PRO A 64 1.70 -1.86 15.71
CA PRO A 64 2.10 -3.19 16.14
C PRO A 64 2.95 -3.25 17.41
N ARG A 65 3.44 -2.11 17.89
CA ARG A 65 4.42 -1.97 18.97
C ARG A 65 3.92 -1.14 20.15
N GLY A 66 2.60 -1.05 20.32
CA GLY A 66 1.97 -0.34 21.44
C GLY A 66 1.45 1.05 21.11
N GLY A 67 1.58 1.51 19.86
CA GLY A 67 0.78 2.61 19.33
C GLY A 67 1.23 4.02 19.71
N VAL A 68 2.29 4.19 20.51
CA VAL A 68 2.80 5.50 20.95
C VAL A 68 4.22 5.73 20.45
N LEU A 69 4.48 6.91 19.86
CA LEU A 69 5.79 7.29 19.33
C LEU A 69 6.18 8.72 19.74
N TRP A 70 7.46 8.93 20.03
CA TRP A 70 8.03 10.27 20.26
C TRP A 70 8.14 11.07 18.95
N MET A 71 7.86 12.38 19.02
CA MET A 71 8.03 13.31 17.89
C MET A 71 9.45 13.33 17.32
N GLY A 72 10.48 13.22 18.16
CA GLY A 72 11.88 13.23 17.71
C GLY A 72 12.13 12.10 16.71
N THR A 73 11.69 10.89 17.02
CA THR A 73 11.77 9.74 16.10
C THR A 73 10.99 10.00 14.80
N LEU A 74 9.79 10.61 14.85
CA LEU A 74 9.06 10.95 13.62
C LEU A 74 9.87 11.90 12.73
N ILE A 75 10.51 12.92 13.31
CA ILE A 75 11.36 13.87 12.59
C ILE A 75 12.56 13.14 11.97
N GLU A 76 13.27 12.34 12.77
CA GLU A 76 14.45 11.58 12.31
C GLU A 76 14.14 10.64 11.14
N VAL A 77 12.99 9.97 11.17
CA VAL A 77 12.55 9.10 10.08
C VAL A 77 12.16 9.93 8.85
N CYS A 78 11.35 10.98 9.02
CA CYS A 78 10.84 11.79 7.90
C CYS A 78 11.95 12.58 7.19
N VAL A 79 13.01 13.00 7.88
CA VAL A 79 14.17 13.67 7.27
C VAL A 79 14.83 12.79 6.22
N ARG A 80 14.85 11.46 6.39
CA ARG A 80 15.39 10.52 5.39
C ARG A 80 14.61 10.52 4.07
N PHE A 81 13.37 11.00 4.10
CA PHE A 81 12.50 11.19 2.92
C PHE A 81 12.52 12.63 2.40
N GLY A 82 13.47 13.46 2.85
CA GLY A 82 13.57 14.87 2.44
C GLY A 82 12.55 15.79 3.10
N ILE A 83 11.89 15.37 4.18
CA ILE A 83 10.85 16.16 4.86
C ILE A 83 11.45 16.85 6.08
N SER A 84 11.54 18.18 6.03
CA SER A 84 12.06 18.99 7.14
C SER A 84 11.23 18.85 8.42
N GLU A 85 11.85 19.06 9.59
CA GLU A 85 11.17 19.12 10.89
C GLU A 85 9.92 20.02 10.91
N THR A 86 10.00 21.23 10.33
CA THR A 86 8.87 22.17 10.27
C THR A 86 7.64 21.57 9.58
N HIS A 87 7.86 20.88 8.46
CA HIS A 87 6.80 20.18 7.72
C HIS A 87 6.24 18.99 8.51
N VAL A 88 7.09 18.23 9.22
CA VAL A 88 6.64 17.14 10.11
C VAL A 88 5.73 17.67 11.21
N ARG A 89 6.18 18.71 11.94
CA ARG A 89 5.40 19.32 13.04
C ARG A 89 4.06 19.86 12.55
N THR A 90 4.05 20.53 11.40
CA THR A 90 2.83 21.03 10.76
C THR A 90 1.88 19.90 10.40
N ALA A 91 2.41 18.81 9.80
CA ALA A 91 1.61 17.65 9.45
C ALA A 91 1.03 16.92 10.68
N VAL A 92 1.83 16.75 11.74
CA VAL A 92 1.32 16.18 13.01
C VAL A 92 0.25 17.06 13.62
N SER A 93 0.43 18.39 13.65
CA SER A 93 -0.58 19.31 14.14
C SER A 93 -1.90 19.20 13.36
N ARG A 94 -1.83 19.09 12.02
CA ARG A 94 -3.01 18.85 11.17
C ARG A 94 -3.68 17.52 11.46
N LEU A 95 -2.91 16.44 11.63
CA LEU A 95 -3.43 15.11 11.97
C LEU A 95 -4.08 15.09 13.35
N VAL A 96 -3.59 15.87 14.31
CA VAL A 96 -4.24 16.07 15.61
C VAL A 96 -5.54 16.87 15.44
N GLY A 97 -5.50 17.98 14.71
CA GLY A 97 -6.68 18.82 14.44
C GLY A 97 -7.80 18.08 13.71
N SER A 98 -7.45 17.11 12.85
CA SER A 98 -8.41 16.25 12.15
C SER A 98 -8.79 14.98 12.93
N GLY A 99 -8.40 14.86 14.20
CA GLY A 99 -8.75 13.70 15.04
C GLY A 99 -8.11 12.37 14.61
N ARG A 100 -7.01 12.37 13.84
CA ARG A 100 -6.28 11.16 13.42
C ARG A 100 -5.19 10.75 14.41
N LEU A 101 -4.58 11.74 15.05
CA LEU A 101 -3.60 11.55 16.10
C LEU A 101 -4.06 12.21 17.40
N ILE A 102 -3.62 11.66 18.52
CA ILE A 102 -3.77 12.25 19.84
C ILE A 102 -2.37 12.46 20.40
N GLY A 103 -2.09 13.69 20.82
CA GLY A 103 -0.81 14.08 21.41
C GLY A 103 -0.89 14.20 22.92
N GLU A 104 0.10 13.63 23.60
CA GLU A 104 0.30 13.78 25.04
C GLU A 104 1.71 14.31 25.30
N ARG A 105 1.83 15.20 26.31
CA ARG A 105 3.11 15.81 26.67
C ARG A 105 3.59 15.26 27.99
N GLU A 106 4.85 14.86 28.03
CA GLU A 106 5.53 14.39 29.23
C GLU A 106 6.87 15.14 29.37
N GLY A 107 6.88 16.11 30.29
CA GLY A 107 8.00 17.04 30.46
C GLY A 107 8.33 17.84 29.19
N ARG A 108 9.50 17.58 28.61
CA ARG A 108 10.00 18.22 27.37
C ARG A 108 9.68 17.41 26.10
N ARG A 109 9.14 16.20 26.23
CA ARG A 109 8.86 15.30 25.11
C ARG A 109 7.37 15.30 24.77
N SER A 110 7.09 15.21 23.48
CA SER A 110 5.73 15.08 22.94
C SER A 110 5.60 13.72 22.28
N TYR A 111 4.60 12.97 22.72
CA TYR A 111 4.29 11.63 22.25
C TYR A 111 2.94 11.65 21.54
N TYR A 112 2.80 10.83 20.51
CA TYR A 112 1.60 10.77 19.70
C TYR A 112 1.18 9.33 19.46
N ARG A 113 -0.13 9.11 19.38
CA ARG A 113 -0.75 7.83 19.05
C ARG A 113 -1.92 8.02 18.09
N LEU A 114 -2.34 6.95 17.42
CA LEU A 114 -3.59 7.00 16.65
C LEU A 114 -4.77 7.26 17.59
N ALA A 115 -5.71 8.07 17.10
CA ALA A 115 -7.02 8.19 17.75
C ALA A 115 -7.81 6.87 17.61
N GLU A 116 -8.67 6.56 18.57
CA GLU A 116 -9.45 5.31 18.56
C GLU A 116 -10.37 5.25 17.32
N ALA A 117 -10.98 6.38 16.94
CA ALA A 117 -11.82 6.48 15.73
C ALA A 117 -11.03 6.25 14.42
N ALA A 118 -9.71 6.45 14.42
CA ALA A 118 -8.90 6.15 13.24
C ALA A 118 -8.54 4.66 13.16
N LYS A 119 -8.53 3.95 14.29
CA LYS A 119 -7.96 2.60 14.42
C LYS A 119 -8.64 1.58 13.51
N GLU A 120 -9.97 1.63 13.40
CA GLU A 120 -10.73 0.73 12.52
C GLU A 120 -10.32 0.85 11.04
N GLU A 121 -10.18 2.10 10.54
CA GLU A 121 -9.73 2.34 9.16
C GLU A 121 -8.30 1.81 8.94
N PHE A 122 -7.44 1.98 9.94
CA PHE A 122 -6.07 1.47 9.90
C PHE A 122 -6.01 -0.06 9.91
N ASP A 123 -6.85 -0.71 10.73
CA ASP A 123 -6.92 -2.17 10.80
C ASP A 123 -7.46 -2.75 9.49
N THR A 124 -8.45 -2.12 8.87
CA THR A 124 -8.92 -2.48 7.54
C THR A 124 -7.81 -2.39 6.50
N ALA A 125 -7.08 -1.27 6.44
CA ALA A 125 -5.98 -1.13 5.49
C ALA A 125 -4.82 -2.11 5.78
N ALA A 126 -4.55 -2.42 7.05
CA ALA A 126 -3.55 -3.40 7.43
C ALA A 126 -3.94 -4.81 6.98
N ARG A 127 -5.23 -5.19 7.06
CA ARG A 127 -5.71 -6.46 6.51
C ARG A 127 -5.46 -6.53 5.01
N LEU A 128 -5.82 -5.48 4.26
CA LEU A 128 -5.59 -5.43 2.80
C LEU A 128 -4.11 -5.54 2.43
N LEU A 129 -3.22 -4.88 3.19
CA LEU A 129 -1.78 -4.89 2.92
C LEU A 129 -1.13 -6.24 3.22
N PHE A 130 -1.46 -6.84 4.36
CA PHE A 130 -0.65 -7.92 4.93
C PHE A 130 -1.31 -9.30 4.87
N GLN A 131 -2.62 -9.37 4.72
CA GLN A 131 -3.37 -10.63 4.66
C GLN A 131 -3.77 -10.95 3.21
N PRO A 132 -4.19 -12.21 2.93
CA PRO A 132 -4.92 -12.51 1.70
C PRO A 132 -6.20 -11.68 1.64
N VAL A 133 -6.48 -11.09 0.48
CA VAL A 133 -7.74 -10.40 0.22
C VAL A 133 -8.71 -11.45 -0.32
N PRO A 134 -9.85 -11.71 0.35
CA PRO A 134 -10.84 -12.63 -0.18
C PRO A 134 -11.47 -12.07 -1.45
N ASP A 135 -11.90 -12.95 -2.35
CA ASP A 135 -12.71 -12.57 -3.50
C ASP A 135 -14.01 -11.89 -2.99
N PRO A 136 -14.52 -10.86 -3.69
CA PRO A 136 -15.77 -10.22 -3.32
C PRO A 136 -16.96 -11.17 -3.47
N GLU A 137 -17.93 -11.07 -2.56
CA GLU A 137 -19.14 -11.89 -2.54
C GLU A 137 -20.23 -11.29 -3.45
N GLY A 138 -20.00 -11.34 -4.77
CA GLY A 138 -20.87 -10.73 -5.77
C GLY A 138 -20.70 -9.22 -5.86
N TRP A 139 -21.79 -8.52 -6.17
CA TRP A 139 -21.81 -7.08 -6.45
C TRP A 139 -22.83 -6.37 -5.57
N ILE A 140 -22.56 -5.10 -5.27
CA ILE A 140 -23.51 -4.18 -4.67
C ILE A 140 -23.90 -3.13 -5.70
N MET A 141 -25.20 -2.93 -5.88
CA MET A 141 -25.76 -1.82 -6.64
C MET A 141 -26.48 -0.83 -5.73
N TYR A 142 -26.23 0.46 -5.95
CA TYR A 142 -26.90 1.54 -5.24
C TYR A 142 -27.76 2.36 -6.18
N GLN A 143 -29.01 2.58 -5.78
CA GLN A 143 -29.89 3.58 -6.38
C GLN A 143 -29.92 4.81 -5.47
N ALA A 144 -29.35 5.91 -5.94
CA ALA A 144 -29.27 7.17 -5.22
C ALA A 144 -29.31 8.36 -6.19
N SER A 145 -30.19 9.33 -5.91
CA SER A 145 -30.32 10.55 -6.71
C SER A 145 -29.07 11.44 -6.66
N HIS A 146 -28.34 11.39 -5.55
CA HIS A 146 -27.08 12.10 -5.37
C HIS A 146 -26.22 11.36 -4.34
N LEU A 147 -24.97 11.11 -4.70
CA LEU A 147 -23.93 10.71 -3.78
C LEU A 147 -22.81 11.74 -3.86
N GLU A 148 -22.26 12.10 -2.71
CA GLU A 148 -21.09 12.97 -2.67
C GLU A 148 -19.93 12.29 -3.38
N GLU A 149 -19.12 13.06 -4.13
CA GLU A 149 -17.95 12.49 -4.83
C GLU A 149 -16.98 11.78 -3.88
N GLU A 150 -16.88 12.24 -2.64
CA GLU A 150 -16.05 11.59 -1.63
C GLU A 150 -16.60 10.20 -1.27
N THR A 151 -17.91 10.04 -1.15
CA THR A 151 -18.53 8.73 -0.94
C THR A 151 -18.28 7.81 -2.13
N ILE A 152 -18.44 8.32 -3.36
CA ILE A 152 -18.16 7.57 -4.60
C ILE A 152 -16.72 7.04 -4.59
N ARG A 153 -15.74 7.90 -4.27
CA ARG A 153 -14.33 7.52 -4.17
C ARG A 153 -14.07 6.53 -3.04
N GLN A 154 -14.56 6.82 -1.83
CA GLN A 154 -14.30 6.00 -0.63
C GLN A 154 -14.91 4.61 -0.69
N GLN A 155 -16.03 4.47 -1.41
CA GLN A 155 -16.74 3.22 -1.61
C GLN A 155 -16.38 2.54 -2.94
N HIS A 156 -15.44 3.10 -3.71
CA HIS A 156 -15.04 2.59 -5.02
C HIS A 156 -16.22 2.37 -5.99
N LEU A 157 -17.18 3.30 -6.00
CA LEU A 157 -18.39 3.19 -6.81
C LEU A 157 -18.11 3.55 -8.27
N GLY A 158 -18.46 2.64 -9.17
CA GLY A 158 -18.57 2.89 -10.61
C GLY A 158 -19.98 3.37 -10.95
N ARG A 159 -20.11 4.47 -11.69
CA ARG A 159 -21.42 5.01 -12.10
C ARG A 159 -21.84 4.37 -13.43
N ILE A 160 -22.83 3.48 -13.38
CA ILE A 160 -23.33 2.75 -14.58
C ILE A 160 -24.56 3.42 -15.21
N GLY A 161 -25.23 4.32 -14.49
CA GLY A 161 -26.36 5.11 -14.98
C GLY A 161 -26.53 6.44 -14.25
N GLU A 162 -27.62 7.16 -14.52
CA GLU A 162 -27.84 8.50 -13.94
C GLU A 162 -27.81 8.47 -12.41
N ASN A 163 -28.53 7.53 -11.79
CA ASN A 163 -28.66 7.41 -10.34
C ASN A 163 -28.22 6.03 -9.83
N LEU A 164 -27.51 5.28 -10.68
CA LEU A 164 -27.17 3.88 -10.45
C LEU A 164 -25.66 3.72 -10.37
N TYR A 165 -25.21 3.13 -9.27
CA TYR A 165 -23.81 2.88 -8.98
C TYR A 165 -23.60 1.39 -8.69
N ILE A 166 -22.41 0.89 -8.99
CA ILE A 166 -22.04 -0.51 -8.76
C ILE A 166 -20.63 -0.59 -8.16
N ARG A 167 -20.39 -1.61 -7.35
CA ARG A 167 -19.05 -2.01 -6.87
C ARG A 167 -19.03 -3.50 -6.53
N PRO A 168 -17.85 -4.14 -6.46
CA PRO A 168 -17.74 -5.46 -5.87
C PRO A 168 -18.15 -5.44 -4.38
N ASN A 169 -18.75 -6.54 -3.92
CA ASN A 169 -19.18 -6.68 -2.54
C ASN A 169 -18.01 -7.11 -1.64
N HIS A 170 -17.19 -6.14 -1.25
CA HIS A 170 -16.12 -6.33 -0.29
C HIS A 170 -16.60 -6.15 1.14
N ALA A 171 -16.35 -7.13 2.01
CA ALA A 171 -16.75 -7.09 3.42
C ALA A 171 -16.13 -5.91 4.21
N HIS A 172 -15.01 -5.36 3.74
CA HIS A 172 -14.33 -4.24 4.39
C HIS A 172 -14.92 -2.86 4.02
N LEU A 173 -15.85 -2.79 3.06
CA LEU A 173 -16.55 -1.58 2.65
C LEU A 173 -17.98 -1.60 3.20
N PRO A 174 -18.30 -0.79 4.22
CA PRO A 174 -19.63 -0.78 4.81
C PRO A 174 -20.67 -0.27 3.80
N LEU A 175 -21.91 -0.74 3.93
CA LEU A 175 -23.02 -0.26 3.10
C LEU A 175 -23.32 1.21 3.41
N THR A 176 -23.64 1.97 2.35
CA THR A 176 -24.07 3.38 2.46
C THR A 176 -25.59 3.46 2.68
N MET A 177 -26.07 4.56 3.29
CA MET A 177 -27.50 4.84 3.44
C MET A 177 -28.15 5.22 2.09
N ALA A 178 -28.33 4.24 1.22
CA ALA A 178 -29.04 4.34 -0.05
C ALA A 178 -29.82 3.05 -0.31
N ILE A 179 -30.75 3.07 -1.28
CA ILE A 179 -31.40 1.84 -1.73
C ILE A 179 -30.31 0.94 -2.30
N THR A 180 -30.13 -0.22 -1.68
CA THR A 180 -29.00 -1.11 -1.93
C THR A 180 -29.50 -2.48 -2.34
N PHE A 181 -28.92 -3.02 -3.41
CA PHE A 181 -29.17 -4.37 -3.89
C PHE A 181 -27.86 -5.17 -3.82
N HIS A 182 -27.95 -6.41 -3.38
CA HIS A 182 -26.92 -7.41 -3.60
C HIS A 182 -27.27 -8.17 -4.88
N CYS A 183 -26.29 -8.36 -5.75
CA CYS A 183 -26.50 -8.91 -7.09
C CYS A 183 -25.34 -9.83 -7.48
N ASP A 184 -25.63 -10.84 -8.28
CA ASP A 184 -24.62 -11.69 -8.89
C ASP A 184 -24.53 -11.44 -10.40
N LEU A 185 -23.33 -11.53 -10.95
CA LEU A 185 -23.12 -11.52 -12.39
C LEU A 185 -23.39 -12.92 -12.93
N ILE A 186 -24.61 -13.16 -13.42
CA ILE A 186 -25.03 -14.48 -13.91
C ILE A 186 -24.41 -14.80 -15.27
N GLN A 187 -24.33 -13.81 -16.17
CA GLN A 187 -23.76 -13.92 -17.52
C GLN A 187 -23.14 -12.57 -17.92
N GLY A 188 -22.24 -12.61 -18.92
CA GLY A 188 -21.67 -11.40 -19.52
C GLY A 188 -20.32 -10.97 -18.92
N GLN A 189 -19.51 -11.93 -18.45
CA GLN A 189 -18.19 -11.66 -17.87
C GLN A 189 -17.29 -10.90 -18.86
N THR A 190 -17.28 -11.26 -20.13
CA THR A 190 -16.51 -10.59 -21.18
C THR A 190 -16.95 -9.14 -21.39
N GLU A 191 -18.27 -8.89 -21.37
CA GLU A 191 -18.85 -7.55 -21.45
C GLU A 191 -18.48 -6.75 -20.20
N MET A 192 -18.45 -7.38 -19.02
CA MET A 192 -18.02 -6.73 -17.78
C MET A 192 -16.54 -6.34 -17.80
N VAL A 193 -15.66 -7.19 -18.36
CA VAL A 193 -14.23 -6.84 -18.62
C VAL A 193 -14.14 -5.59 -19.49
N THR A 194 -15.03 -5.45 -20.47
CA THR A 194 -15.05 -4.29 -21.38
C THR A 194 -15.65 -3.04 -20.72
N LEU A 195 -16.65 -3.22 -19.85
CA LEU A 195 -17.33 -2.14 -19.15
C LEU A 195 -16.48 -1.57 -18.00
N ALA A 196 -15.76 -2.41 -17.26
CA ALA A 196 -15.05 -2.02 -16.04
C ALA A 196 -14.07 -0.84 -16.22
N PRO A 197 -13.25 -0.76 -17.30
CA PRO A 197 -12.39 0.40 -17.56
C PRO A 197 -13.14 1.72 -17.79
N THR A 198 -14.44 1.67 -18.11
CA THR A 198 -15.28 2.88 -18.25
C THR A 198 -15.84 3.34 -16.91
N LEU A 199 -15.95 2.45 -15.93
CA LEU A 199 -16.50 2.70 -14.60
C LEU A 199 -15.42 3.09 -13.59
N TRP A 200 -14.22 2.52 -13.74
CA TRP A 200 -13.07 2.76 -12.87
C TRP A 200 -11.83 3.09 -13.70
N PRO A 201 -10.90 3.92 -13.18
CA PRO A 201 -9.68 4.29 -13.89
C PRO A 201 -8.62 3.17 -13.81
N LEU A 202 -8.95 1.96 -14.27
CA LEU A 202 -8.11 0.76 -14.15
C LEU A 202 -6.72 0.96 -14.78
N ALA A 203 -6.64 1.65 -15.92
CA ALA A 203 -5.35 1.96 -16.55
C ALA A 203 -4.42 2.79 -15.65
N VAL A 204 -4.98 3.71 -14.83
CA VAL A 204 -4.19 4.52 -13.89
C VAL A 204 -3.63 3.64 -12.78
N TYR A 205 -4.44 2.72 -12.23
CA TYR A 205 -4.00 1.80 -11.18
C TYR A 205 -2.96 0.80 -11.71
N ALA A 206 -3.16 0.28 -12.93
CA ALA A 206 -2.20 -0.59 -13.59
C ALA A 206 -0.83 0.09 -13.75
N GLU A 207 -0.79 1.34 -14.20
CA GLU A 207 0.46 2.10 -14.30
C GLU A 207 1.14 2.33 -12.95
N GLU A 208 0.39 2.64 -11.88
CA GLU A 208 0.97 2.79 -10.53
C GLU A 208 1.55 1.46 -9.99
N TYR A 209 0.89 0.33 -10.25
CA TYR A 209 1.44 -0.99 -9.93
C TYR A 209 2.69 -1.30 -10.75
N ARG A 210 2.72 -0.96 -12.05
CA ARG A 210 3.91 -1.12 -12.90
C ARG A 210 5.07 -0.25 -12.45
N ASP A 211 4.84 1.01 -12.10
CA ASP A 211 5.87 1.88 -11.50
C ASP A 211 6.44 1.24 -10.22
N LEU A 212 5.58 0.69 -9.36
CA LEU A 212 6.04 -0.02 -8.17
C LEU A 212 6.92 -1.23 -8.53
N ILE A 213 6.52 -2.04 -9.51
CA ILE A 213 7.29 -3.20 -9.97
C ILE A 213 8.66 -2.79 -10.53
N VAL A 214 8.69 -1.81 -11.44
CA VAL A 214 9.91 -1.30 -12.06
C VAL A 214 10.86 -0.72 -11.02
N ARG A 215 10.33 -0.01 -10.02
CA ARG A 215 11.11 0.67 -8.99
C ARG A 215 11.70 -0.28 -7.96
N PHE A 216 10.94 -1.29 -7.53
CA PHE A 216 11.32 -2.16 -6.43
C PHE A 216 11.83 -3.55 -6.86
N GLY A 217 11.56 -3.99 -8.09
CA GLY A 217 12.09 -5.24 -8.65
C GLY A 217 13.62 -5.35 -8.54
N PRO A 218 14.39 -4.35 -9.00
CA PRO A 218 15.85 -4.37 -8.88
C PRO A 218 16.35 -4.41 -7.42
N VAL A 219 15.57 -3.86 -6.48
CA VAL A 219 15.90 -3.92 -5.04
C VAL A 219 15.72 -5.34 -4.52
N LEU A 220 14.66 -6.04 -4.94
CA LEU A 220 14.43 -7.44 -4.58
C LEU A 220 15.58 -8.31 -5.10
N ASP A 221 15.91 -8.18 -6.39
CA ASP A 221 16.98 -8.95 -7.03
C ASP A 221 18.32 -8.73 -6.32
N HIS A 222 18.64 -7.47 -5.98
CA HIS A 222 19.87 -7.13 -5.26
C HIS A 222 19.91 -7.78 -3.87
N LEU A 223 18.82 -7.71 -3.09
CA LEU A 223 18.77 -8.27 -1.74
C LEU A 223 18.79 -9.80 -1.73
N LEU A 224 18.21 -10.45 -2.75
CA LEU A 224 18.31 -11.90 -2.93
C LEU A 224 19.74 -12.32 -3.27
N THR A 225 20.44 -11.53 -4.11
CA THR A 225 21.83 -11.83 -4.52
C THR A 225 22.85 -11.48 -3.44
N HIS A 226 22.58 -10.46 -2.61
CA HIS A 226 23.47 -9.98 -1.55
C HIS A 226 22.76 -9.91 -0.18
N PRO A 227 22.41 -11.05 0.44
CA PRO A 227 21.61 -11.08 1.67
C PRO A 227 22.23 -10.34 2.87
N TYR A 228 23.54 -10.13 2.85
CA TYR A 228 24.32 -9.52 3.94
C TYR A 228 24.77 -8.09 3.64
N ALA A 229 24.32 -7.46 2.54
CA ALA A 229 24.71 -6.10 2.18
C ALA A 229 24.47 -5.11 3.34
N PRO A 230 25.51 -4.58 4.00
CA PRO A 230 25.35 -3.81 5.23
C PRO A 230 24.73 -2.43 4.99
N GLU A 231 24.81 -1.93 3.75
CA GLU A 231 24.47 -0.55 3.38
C GLU A 231 22.99 -0.22 3.15
N VAL A 232 22.09 -1.21 3.20
CA VAL A 232 20.66 -0.97 2.95
C VAL A 232 19.96 -0.51 4.23
N ASP A 233 19.36 0.69 4.19
CA ASP A 233 18.48 1.21 5.24
C ASP A 233 17.11 0.53 5.11
N CYS A 234 16.98 -0.66 5.71
CA CYS A 234 15.80 -1.51 5.55
C CYS A 234 14.52 -0.86 6.07
N VAL A 235 14.58 -0.03 7.12
CA VAL A 235 13.42 0.74 7.59
C VAL A 235 12.96 1.73 6.52
N PHE A 236 13.90 2.47 5.90
CA PHE A 236 13.57 3.41 4.84
C PHE A 236 12.93 2.71 3.62
N VAL A 237 13.55 1.62 3.12
CA VAL A 237 13.02 0.88 1.96
C VAL A 237 11.64 0.30 2.27
N ARG A 238 11.47 -0.31 3.44
CA ARG A 238 10.20 -0.91 3.87
C ARG A 238 9.10 0.14 3.97
N LEU A 239 9.37 1.28 4.60
CA LEU A 239 8.40 2.36 4.71
C LEU A 239 8.03 2.93 3.34
N LEU A 240 8.99 3.10 2.43
CA LEU A 240 8.69 3.57 1.07
C LEU A 240 7.84 2.55 0.30
N LEU A 241 8.17 1.26 0.40
CA LEU A 241 7.42 0.16 -0.21
C LEU A 241 5.97 0.15 0.28
N VAL A 242 5.76 0.16 1.60
CA VAL A 242 4.41 0.20 2.20
C VAL A 242 3.68 1.49 1.81
N HIS A 243 4.37 2.63 1.78
CA HIS A 243 3.78 3.91 1.40
C HIS A 243 3.29 3.92 -0.06
N ARG A 244 4.07 3.38 -1.00
CA ARG A 244 3.69 3.32 -2.42
C ARG A 244 2.64 2.24 -2.67
N TYR A 245 2.80 1.05 -2.12
CA TYR A 245 1.84 -0.03 -2.34
C TYR A 245 0.45 0.30 -1.79
N ARG A 246 0.37 0.84 -0.56
CA ARG A 246 -0.92 1.22 0.02
C ARG A 246 -1.65 2.29 -0.80
N HIS A 247 -0.91 3.16 -1.48
CA HIS A 247 -1.48 4.30 -2.20
C HIS A 247 -2.34 3.81 -3.36
N VAL A 248 -1.82 2.87 -4.15
CA VAL A 248 -2.56 2.26 -5.25
C VAL A 248 -3.58 1.24 -4.73
N LEU A 249 -3.21 0.37 -3.79
CA LEU A 249 -4.08 -0.70 -3.27
C LEU A 249 -5.39 -0.18 -2.68
N LEU A 250 -5.37 0.96 -1.99
CA LEU A 250 -6.56 1.50 -1.33
C LEU A 250 -7.43 2.35 -2.26
N ALA A 251 -6.94 2.67 -3.46
CA ALA A 251 -7.71 3.33 -4.52
C ALA A 251 -8.31 2.32 -5.51
N ASP A 252 -7.66 1.16 -5.65
CA ASP A 252 -8.12 0.04 -6.47
C ASP A 252 -9.48 -0.50 -5.97
N PRO A 253 -10.49 -0.64 -6.84
CA PRO A 253 -11.79 -1.25 -6.50
C PRO A 253 -11.70 -2.76 -6.18
N LEU A 254 -10.54 -3.38 -6.38
CA LEU A 254 -10.28 -4.80 -6.12
C LEU A 254 -11.32 -5.67 -6.83
N LEU A 255 -11.45 -5.48 -8.15
CA LEU A 255 -12.41 -6.23 -8.94
C LEU A 255 -12.11 -7.74 -8.88
N PRO A 256 -13.15 -8.60 -9.03
CA PRO A 256 -12.97 -10.03 -9.25
C PRO A 256 -11.94 -10.33 -10.36
N THR A 257 -11.16 -11.40 -10.21
CA THR A 257 -10.07 -11.71 -11.15
C THR A 257 -10.58 -11.98 -12.58
N ASP A 258 -11.78 -12.53 -12.71
CA ASP A 258 -12.45 -12.85 -13.96
C ASP A 258 -13.00 -11.62 -14.72
N VAL A 259 -13.00 -10.44 -14.11
CA VAL A 259 -13.40 -9.18 -14.76
C VAL A 259 -12.26 -8.18 -14.93
N LEU A 260 -11.03 -8.57 -14.57
CA LEU A 260 -9.83 -7.76 -14.76
C LEU A 260 -9.29 -7.90 -16.19
N PRO A 261 -8.57 -6.89 -16.71
CA PRO A 261 -7.77 -7.03 -17.92
C PRO A 261 -6.74 -8.17 -17.80
N GLU A 262 -6.44 -8.85 -18.90
CA GLU A 262 -5.50 -10.00 -18.93
C GLU A 262 -4.08 -9.61 -18.46
N ASP A 263 -3.64 -8.38 -18.76
CA ASP A 263 -2.32 -7.84 -18.41
C ASP A 263 -2.28 -7.12 -17.05
N TRP A 264 -3.24 -7.41 -16.16
CA TRP A 264 -3.37 -6.72 -14.88
C TRP A 264 -2.16 -6.96 -13.94
N PRO A 265 -1.42 -5.90 -13.56
CA PRO A 265 -0.17 -6.03 -12.80
C PRO A 265 -0.35 -6.22 -11.28
N GLY A 266 -1.60 -6.17 -10.78
CA GLY A 266 -1.87 -6.14 -9.33
C GLY A 266 -1.33 -7.35 -8.56
N ARG A 267 -1.44 -8.57 -9.14
CA ARG A 267 -0.89 -9.78 -8.52
C ARG A 267 0.63 -9.75 -8.43
N GLN A 268 1.31 -9.38 -9.53
CA GLN A 268 2.77 -9.26 -9.55
C GLN A 268 3.25 -8.21 -8.53
N ALA A 269 2.55 -7.08 -8.40
CA ALA A 269 2.86 -6.07 -7.40
C ALA A 269 2.66 -6.58 -5.96
N ARG A 270 1.60 -7.36 -5.69
CA ARG A 270 1.35 -8.01 -4.39
C ARG A 270 2.45 -9.00 -4.01
N ASP A 271 2.91 -9.79 -4.97
CA ASP A 271 3.95 -10.79 -4.77
C ASP A 271 5.32 -10.13 -4.50
N LEU A 272 5.66 -9.08 -5.26
CA LEU A 272 6.84 -8.26 -5.01
C LEU A 272 6.79 -7.60 -3.63
N PHE A 273 5.65 -7.01 -3.26
CA PHE A 273 5.44 -6.42 -1.95
C PHE A 273 5.67 -7.45 -0.83
N ALA A 274 5.08 -8.63 -0.93
CA ALA A 274 5.21 -9.69 0.07
C ALA A 274 6.68 -10.11 0.27
N GLN A 275 7.37 -10.41 -0.82
CA GLN A 275 8.76 -10.87 -0.79
C GLN A 275 9.69 -9.82 -0.19
N LEU A 276 9.62 -8.59 -0.68
CA LEU A 276 10.45 -7.50 -0.17
C LEU A 276 10.16 -7.19 1.30
N TYR A 277 8.88 -7.11 1.68
CA TYR A 277 8.53 -6.83 3.06
C TYR A 277 9.09 -7.90 4.01
N VAL A 278 8.99 -9.19 3.65
CA VAL A 278 9.54 -10.29 4.44
C VAL A 278 11.06 -10.21 4.55
N ILE A 279 11.77 -9.99 3.43
CA ILE A 279 13.24 -9.89 3.40
C ILE A 279 13.74 -8.70 4.21
N LEU A 280 13.12 -7.53 4.06
CA LEU A 280 13.50 -6.30 4.76
C LEU A 280 13.23 -6.39 6.25
N SER A 281 12.17 -7.09 6.65
CA SER A 281 11.67 -7.04 8.03
C SER A 281 12.70 -7.52 9.04
N ARG A 282 13.47 -8.58 8.79
CA ARG A 282 14.45 -9.07 9.77
C ARG A 282 15.43 -7.98 10.25
N ARG A 283 15.92 -7.15 9.34
CA ARG A 283 16.84 -6.05 9.65
C ARG A 283 16.12 -4.80 10.11
N ALA A 284 14.96 -4.50 9.48
CA ALA A 284 14.15 -3.36 9.87
C ALA A 284 13.68 -3.47 11.33
N GLU A 285 13.33 -4.67 11.79
CA GLU A 285 12.88 -4.90 13.17
C GLU A 285 13.94 -4.56 14.22
N ARG A 286 15.19 -4.97 13.99
CA ARG A 286 16.31 -4.60 14.86
C ARG A 286 16.55 -3.11 14.87
N GLN A 287 16.60 -2.50 13.70
CA GLN A 287 16.80 -1.06 13.56
C GLN A 287 15.68 -0.27 14.25
N ILE A 288 14.43 -0.76 14.19
CA ILE A 288 13.29 -0.17 14.91
C ILE A 288 13.53 -0.24 16.42
N ALA A 289 13.92 -1.40 16.95
CA ALA A 289 14.19 -1.58 18.37
C ALA A 289 15.31 -0.69 18.90
N ASP A 290 16.32 -0.43 18.07
CA ASP A 290 17.47 0.40 18.43
C ASP A 290 17.16 1.89 18.40
N THR A 291 16.25 2.34 17.51
CA THR A 291 16.09 3.78 17.18
C THR A 291 14.72 4.37 17.48
N PHE A 292 13.66 3.57 17.60
CA PHE A 292 12.31 4.12 17.78
C PHE A 292 11.94 4.25 19.26
N GLU A 293 11.71 5.48 19.71
CA GLU A 293 11.37 5.77 21.11
C GLU A 293 9.86 5.81 21.33
N GLY A 294 9.34 4.83 22.08
CA GLY A 294 8.01 4.87 22.66
C GLY A 294 7.96 5.69 23.94
N ARG A 295 6.83 5.66 24.65
CA ARG A 295 6.60 6.48 25.85
C ARG A 295 7.60 6.19 26.98
N TYR A 296 7.71 4.92 27.36
CA TYR A 296 8.50 4.49 28.50
C TYR A 296 9.80 3.79 28.10
N THR A 297 9.76 3.08 26.97
CA THR A 297 10.88 2.32 26.42
C THR A 297 10.95 2.52 24.92
N ARG A 298 12.05 2.09 24.31
CA ARG A 298 12.07 1.89 22.85
C ARG A 298 11.03 0.85 22.45
N LEU A 299 10.58 0.94 21.20
CA LEU A 299 9.64 -0.03 20.65
C LEU A 299 10.29 -1.42 20.61
N PRO A 300 9.55 -2.51 20.93
CA PRO A 300 10.12 -3.86 20.89
C PRO A 300 10.47 -4.31 19.46
N GLU A 301 11.54 -5.11 19.31
CA GLU A 301 11.96 -5.72 18.03
C GLU A 301 10.86 -6.60 17.43
N THR A 302 10.16 -7.36 18.25
CA THR A 302 9.14 -8.30 17.76
C THR A 302 7.90 -8.26 18.64
N THR A 303 6.73 -8.31 18.00
CA THR A 303 5.42 -8.45 18.64
C THR A 303 4.62 -9.58 18.00
N SER A 304 3.48 -9.97 18.56
CA SER A 304 2.56 -10.92 17.92
C SER A 304 2.08 -10.38 16.57
N GLN A 305 1.54 -9.17 16.54
CA GLN A 305 1.01 -8.56 15.32
C GLN A 305 2.07 -8.43 14.21
N ALA A 306 3.33 -8.12 14.55
CA ALA A 306 4.41 -8.08 13.56
C ALA A 306 4.75 -9.47 13.00
N ARG A 307 4.71 -10.53 13.83
CA ARG A 307 4.91 -11.92 13.40
C ARG A 307 3.76 -12.39 12.51
N ASP A 308 2.52 -12.15 12.93
CA ASP A 308 1.34 -12.56 12.16
C ASP A 308 1.36 -11.98 10.74
N ARG A 309 1.73 -10.70 10.59
CA ARG A 309 1.93 -10.06 9.27
C ARG A 309 2.93 -10.82 8.40
N LEU A 310 4.08 -11.21 8.98
CA LEU A 310 5.10 -11.95 8.24
C LEU A 310 4.64 -13.33 7.85
N ASP A 311 3.90 -14.01 8.73
CA ASP A 311 3.42 -15.36 8.46
C ASP A 311 2.34 -15.36 7.37
N PHE A 312 1.40 -14.42 7.39
CA PHE A 312 0.44 -14.23 6.29
C PHE A 312 1.14 -13.95 4.94
N LEU A 313 2.12 -13.06 4.93
CA LEU A 313 2.87 -12.73 3.71
C LEU A 313 3.67 -13.92 3.16
N ARG A 314 4.32 -14.69 4.03
CA ARG A 314 5.07 -15.91 3.64
C ARG A 314 4.16 -16.95 3.02
N CYS A 315 2.98 -17.18 3.61
CA CYS A 315 1.99 -18.12 3.08
C CYS A 315 1.50 -17.68 1.69
N SER A 316 1.30 -16.38 1.46
CA SER A 316 0.86 -15.85 0.16
C SER A 316 1.93 -15.96 -0.94
N SER A 317 3.22 -15.97 -0.59
CA SER A 317 4.34 -16.06 -1.53
C SER A 317 4.77 -17.50 -1.87
N SER A 318 4.16 -18.52 -1.27
CA SER A 318 4.52 -19.93 -1.53
C SER A 318 3.84 -20.45 -2.81
N PRO A 319 4.59 -21.03 -3.77
CA PRO A 319 4.03 -21.54 -5.02
C PRO A 319 3.06 -22.72 -4.85
N THR A 320 2.94 -23.32 -3.67
CA THR A 320 1.99 -24.41 -3.38
C THR A 320 0.55 -23.95 -3.13
N ALA A 321 0.31 -22.66 -2.85
CA ALA A 321 -1.06 -22.12 -2.83
C ALA A 321 -1.66 -22.01 -4.24
N HIS A 322 -0.85 -22.15 -5.30
CA HIS A 322 -1.25 -21.97 -6.70
C HIS A 322 -2.15 -23.06 -7.28
N GLN A 323 -2.33 -24.22 -6.63
CA GLN A 323 -3.16 -25.30 -7.16
C GLN A 323 -4.45 -25.56 -6.37
N ALA A 324 -4.56 -25.10 -5.12
CA ALA A 324 -5.75 -25.38 -4.31
C ALA A 324 -6.99 -24.56 -4.77
N GLY A 325 -6.81 -23.26 -5.05
CA GLY A 325 -7.93 -22.37 -5.40
C GLY A 325 -8.53 -22.57 -6.80
N VAL A 326 -7.77 -23.17 -7.73
CA VAL A 326 -8.27 -23.48 -9.09
C VAL A 326 -9.04 -24.80 -9.11
N VAL A 327 -8.64 -25.77 -8.27
CA VAL A 327 -9.31 -27.07 -8.17
C VAL A 327 -10.63 -26.97 -7.41
N GLU A 328 -10.70 -26.12 -6.37
CA GLU A 328 -11.91 -25.95 -5.56
C GLU A 328 -13.05 -25.27 -6.33
N LYS A 329 -12.76 -24.23 -7.14
CA LYS A 329 -13.76 -23.60 -8.03
C LYS A 329 -14.26 -24.54 -9.14
N ALA A 330 -13.44 -25.48 -9.61
CA ALA A 330 -13.85 -26.46 -10.62
C ALA A 330 -14.78 -27.56 -10.07
N GLN A 331 -14.65 -27.91 -8.79
CA GLN A 331 -15.49 -28.92 -8.15
C GLN A 331 -16.88 -28.39 -7.75
N THR A 332 -16.98 -27.16 -7.23
CA THR A 332 -18.27 -26.58 -6.83
C THR A 332 -19.21 -26.31 -8.02
N VAL A 333 -18.67 -25.97 -9.19
CA VAL A 333 -19.49 -25.78 -10.40
C VAL A 333 -20.01 -27.11 -10.97
N SER A 334 -19.26 -28.22 -10.82
CA SER A 334 -19.71 -29.55 -11.27
C SER A 334 -20.80 -30.15 -10.37
N GLU A 335 -20.80 -29.87 -9.07
CA GLU A 335 -21.80 -30.40 -8.14
C GLU A 335 -23.16 -29.67 -8.23
N THR A 336 -23.18 -28.42 -8.68
CA THR A 336 -24.43 -27.63 -8.77
C THR A 336 -25.25 -27.93 -10.03
N LEU A 337 -24.67 -28.59 -11.04
CA LEU A 337 -25.31 -28.88 -12.33
C LEU A 337 -25.90 -30.30 -12.46
N ASN A 338 -25.82 -31.14 -11.42
CA ASN A 338 -26.19 -32.56 -11.52
C ASN A 338 -27.37 -33.03 -10.64
N ILE A 339 -28.29 -32.11 -10.33
CA ILE A 339 -29.58 -32.39 -9.66
C ILE A 339 -30.60 -31.58 -10.49
N THR A 340 -31.53 -32.10 -11.30
CA THR A 340 -32.27 -33.37 -11.38
C THR A 340 -32.86 -33.50 -12.81
N PRO A 341 -33.61 -34.56 -13.13
CA PRO A 341 -35.06 -34.32 -13.25
C PRO A 341 -35.91 -35.05 -12.22
#